data_AF-Z9JMW0-F1
#
_entry.id   AF-Z9JMW0-F1
#
_cell.length_a   1.000
_cell.length_b   1.000
_cell.length_c   1.000
_cell.angle_alpha   90.00
_cell.angle_beta   90.00
_cell.angle_gamma   90.00
#
_symmetry.space_group_name_H-M   'P 1'
#
loop_
_entity.id
_entity.type
_entity.pdbx_description
1 polymer ?
#
loop_
_entity_poly.entity_id
_entity_poly.type
_entity_poly.pdbx_seq_one_letter_code
_entity_poly.pdbx_strand_id
1 'polypeptide(L)'
;MHEQRQAYGAGTYAQATAQRLHDLQNRLEVLIINGTHVLGMFVLGTWFVRSGAILQPERYTRLFAWLRWGAWPLGLTAMLLSVHLASWQDPSRIDVQASSAYVLSVIADLLMCLGYLAWGIRAAFALTWAAPAGRMALSNYLLQSVVCTLIFYGYGLGLFERLPRVWQLPFAIVLFIFQVALSQWWLQRFRFGPCEWLWRSFTYLHWAPLRTVATTRH
;
A
#
# COMPACT_ATOMS: atom_id res chain seq x y z
N MET A 1 14.66 19.08 -8.06
CA MET A 1 14.89 17.85 -8.87
C MET A 1 16.36 17.44 -8.96
N HIS A 2 17.33 18.35 -9.18
CA HIS A 2 18.76 17.98 -9.24
C HIS A 2 19.35 17.55 -7.88
N GLU A 3 18.99 18.20 -6.78
CA GLU A 3 19.47 17.85 -5.43
C GLU A 3 18.98 16.47 -4.95
N GLN A 4 17.71 16.12 -5.20
CA GLN A 4 17.18 14.78 -4.89
C GLN A 4 17.89 13.68 -5.69
N ARG A 5 18.22 13.93 -6.97
CA ARG A 5 18.97 12.96 -7.78
C ARG A 5 20.40 12.76 -7.28
N GLN A 6 21.07 13.82 -6.84
CA GLN A 6 22.40 13.72 -6.26
C GLN A 6 22.37 13.04 -4.88
N ALA A 7 21.44 13.41 -4.00
CA ALA A 7 21.33 12.85 -2.66
C ALA A 7 20.95 11.36 -2.65
N TYR A 8 20.05 10.92 -3.54
CA TYR A 8 19.64 9.51 -3.61
C TYR A 8 20.51 8.64 -4.55
N GLY A 9 21.10 9.24 -5.58
CA GLY A 9 21.92 8.54 -6.58
C GLY A 9 23.42 8.46 -6.27
N ALA A 10 24.01 9.49 -5.66
CA ALA A 10 25.45 9.58 -5.38
C ALA A 10 25.78 9.98 -3.94
N GLY A 11 24.77 10.31 -3.13
CA GLY A 11 24.94 10.81 -1.77
C GLY A 11 25.15 9.71 -0.73
N THR A 12 25.72 10.12 0.41
CA THR A 12 25.86 9.27 1.60
C THR A 12 24.51 9.07 2.31
N TYR A 13 24.40 8.06 3.17
CA TYR A 13 23.19 7.81 3.97
C TYR A 13 22.74 9.05 4.78
N ALA A 14 23.68 9.86 5.26
CA ALA A 14 23.40 11.09 5.99
C ALA A 14 22.72 12.14 5.09
N GLN A 15 23.18 12.31 3.85
CA GLN A 15 22.59 13.24 2.88
C GLN A 15 21.18 12.78 2.45
N ALA A 16 20.99 11.48 2.23
CA ALA A 16 19.67 10.94 1.95
C ALA A 16 18.70 11.13 3.13
N THR A 17 19.19 11.04 4.37
CA THR A 17 18.38 11.26 5.58
C THR A 17 18.03 12.73 5.77
N ALA A 18 18.98 13.65 5.54
CA ALA A 18 18.71 15.09 5.58
C ALA A 18 17.67 15.50 4.54
N GLN A 19 17.76 14.98 3.31
CA GLN A 19 16.77 15.25 2.26
C GLN A 19 15.37 14.76 2.66
N ARG A 20 15.27 13.57 3.28
CA ARG A 20 13.98 13.03 3.76
C ARG A 20 13.33 13.93 4.80
N LEU A 21 14.12 14.53 5.70
CA LEU A 21 13.61 15.43 6.73
C LEU A 21 13.06 16.72 6.11
N HIS A 22 13.75 17.27 5.10
CA HIS A 22 13.25 18.42 4.36
C HIS A 22 11.98 18.08 3.54
N ASP A 23 11.96 16.91 2.88
CA ASP A 23 10.79 16.43 2.15
C ASP A 23 9.60 16.16 3.10
N LEU A 24 9.85 15.76 4.34
CA LEU A 24 8.80 15.55 5.35
C LEU A 24 8.07 16.85 5.66
N GLN A 25 8.79 17.95 5.84
CA GLN A 25 8.18 19.26 6.11
C GLN A 25 7.19 19.66 5.02
N ASN A 26 7.59 19.53 3.75
CA ASN A 26 6.71 19.81 2.60
C ASN A 26 5.51 18.84 2.51
N ARG A 27 5.67 17.59 2.99
CA ARG A 27 4.58 16.60 2.99
C ARG A 27 3.56 16.81 4.12
N LEU A 28 3.95 17.47 5.21
CA LEU A 28 3.03 17.76 6.32
C LEU A 28 1.90 18.72 5.90
N GLU A 29 2.18 19.67 5.01
CA GLU A 29 1.17 20.58 4.47
C GLU A 29 0.11 19.83 3.64
N VAL A 30 0.56 18.90 2.80
CA VAL A 30 -0.33 18.05 1.98
C VAL A 30 -1.08 17.02 2.84
N LEU A 31 -0.56 16.67 4.03
CA LEU A 31 -1.18 15.72 4.94
C LEU A 31 -2.52 16.21 5.48
N ILE A 32 -2.75 17.52 5.61
CA ILE A 32 -4.05 18.04 6.10
C ILE A 32 -5.16 17.72 5.10
N ILE A 33 -4.88 17.94 3.80
CA ILE A 33 -5.82 17.69 2.71
C ILE A 33 -6.02 16.18 2.51
N ASN A 34 -4.93 15.42 2.36
CA ASN A 34 -4.99 13.98 2.15
C ASN A 34 -5.45 13.19 3.39
N GLY A 35 -5.09 13.67 4.58
CA GLY A 35 -5.43 13.02 5.85
C GLY A 35 -6.94 12.97 6.07
N THR A 36 -7.66 14.04 5.74
CA THR A 36 -9.13 14.06 5.81
C THR A 36 -9.75 12.99 4.89
N HIS A 37 -9.23 12.87 3.67
CA HIS A 37 -9.67 11.84 2.72
C HIS A 37 -9.38 10.42 3.23
N VAL A 38 -8.17 10.18 3.77
CA VAL A 38 -7.79 8.89 4.37
C VAL A 38 -8.68 8.53 5.55
N LEU A 39 -8.99 9.50 6.42
CA LEU A 39 -9.92 9.30 7.54
C LEU A 39 -11.31 8.92 7.03
N GLY A 40 -11.82 9.58 5.99
CA GLY A 40 -13.09 9.22 5.35
C GLY A 40 -13.11 7.78 4.84
N MET A 41 -12.05 7.35 4.15
CA MET A 41 -11.89 5.97 3.70
C MET A 41 -11.81 4.97 4.85
N PHE A 42 -11.16 5.34 5.96
CA PHE A 42 -11.07 4.49 7.15
C PHE A 42 -12.43 4.31 7.83
N VAL A 43 -13.23 5.37 7.92
CA VAL A 43 -14.60 5.31 8.44
C VAL A 43 -15.48 4.42 7.55
N LEU A 44 -15.41 4.58 6.22
CA LEU A 44 -16.11 3.72 5.27
C LEU A 44 -15.69 2.25 5.42
N GLY A 45 -14.40 1.98 5.50
CA GLY A 45 -13.88 0.63 5.74
C GLY A 45 -14.40 0.03 7.06
N THR A 46 -14.40 0.82 8.13
CA THR A 46 -14.93 0.42 9.43
C THR A 46 -16.43 0.11 9.35
N TRP A 47 -17.20 0.89 8.60
CA TRP A 47 -18.62 0.62 8.35
C TRP A 47 -18.83 -0.70 7.61
N PHE A 48 -18.04 -1.01 6.57
CA PHE A 48 -18.09 -2.30 5.87
C PHE A 48 -17.76 -3.50 6.78
N VAL A 49 -16.83 -3.33 7.73
CA VAL A 49 -16.51 -4.36 8.73
C VAL A 49 -17.66 -4.50 9.74
N ARG A 50 -18.12 -3.39 10.33
CA ARG A 50 -19.15 -3.40 11.39
C ARG A 50 -20.53 -3.82 10.90
N SER A 51 -20.84 -3.56 9.63
CA SER A 51 -22.08 -4.05 8.98
C SER A 51 -22.06 -5.55 8.71
N GLY A 52 -20.89 -6.22 8.84
CA GLY A 52 -20.73 -7.63 8.51
C GLY A 52 -20.61 -7.90 7.01
N ALA A 53 -20.63 -6.88 6.15
CA ALA A 53 -20.60 -7.04 4.70
C ALA A 53 -19.32 -7.74 4.20
N ILE A 54 -18.17 -7.48 4.84
CA ILE A 54 -16.90 -8.16 4.50
C ILE A 54 -16.86 -9.61 5.03
N LEU A 55 -17.46 -9.86 6.19
CA LEU A 55 -17.46 -11.18 6.84
C LEU A 55 -18.44 -12.15 6.17
N GLN A 56 -19.57 -11.63 5.68
CA GLN A 56 -20.64 -12.41 5.04
C GLN A 56 -21.01 -11.81 3.67
N PRO A 57 -20.08 -11.84 2.69
CA PRO A 57 -20.30 -11.17 1.40
C PRO A 57 -21.47 -11.78 0.61
N GLU A 58 -21.80 -13.05 0.86
CA GLU A 58 -22.93 -13.76 0.26
C GLU A 58 -24.29 -13.15 0.62
N ARG A 59 -24.41 -12.50 1.79
CA ARG A 59 -25.63 -11.80 2.21
C ARG A 59 -25.82 -10.47 1.47
N TYR A 60 -24.74 -9.88 0.95
CA TYR A 60 -24.72 -8.57 0.31
C TYR A 60 -24.36 -8.66 -1.19
N THR A 61 -24.79 -9.73 -1.86
CA THR A 61 -24.47 -10.00 -3.28
C THR A 61 -24.84 -8.85 -4.22
N ARG A 62 -25.99 -8.20 -4.02
CA ARG A 62 -26.41 -7.04 -4.82
C ARG A 62 -25.46 -5.85 -4.65
N LEU A 63 -25.05 -5.56 -3.42
CA LEU A 63 -24.09 -4.49 -3.13
C LEU A 63 -22.76 -4.76 -3.83
N PHE A 64 -22.18 -5.95 -3.64
CA PHE A 64 -20.91 -6.31 -4.26
C PHE A 64 -20.99 -6.44 -5.79
N ALA A 65 -22.14 -6.83 -6.35
CA ALA A 65 -22.36 -6.81 -7.80
C ALA A 65 -22.38 -5.37 -8.32
N TRP A 66 -23.10 -4.46 -7.65
CA TRP A 66 -23.11 -3.04 -8.01
C TRP A 66 -21.73 -2.39 -7.86
N LEU A 67 -20.98 -2.71 -6.81
CA LEU A 67 -19.61 -2.18 -6.65
C LEU A 67 -18.67 -2.65 -7.78
N ARG A 68 -18.75 -3.91 -8.20
CA ARG A 68 -17.89 -4.46 -9.27
C ARG A 68 -18.28 -4.00 -10.67
N TRP A 69 -19.57 -3.92 -10.96
CA TRP A 69 -20.06 -3.72 -12.33
C TRP A 69 -20.70 -2.35 -12.55
N GLY A 70 -21.06 -1.64 -11.50
CA GLY A 70 -21.56 -0.27 -11.55
C GLY A 70 -20.49 0.73 -11.13
N ALA A 71 -20.08 0.70 -9.85
CA ALA A 71 -19.15 1.67 -9.29
C ALA A 71 -17.77 1.60 -9.96
N TRP A 72 -17.22 0.41 -10.20
CA TRP A 72 -15.89 0.29 -10.80
C TRP A 72 -15.81 0.84 -12.24
N PRO A 73 -16.68 0.47 -13.20
CA PRO A 73 -16.65 1.07 -14.53
C PRO A 73 -16.97 2.57 -14.50
N LEU A 74 -17.90 3.01 -13.64
CA LEU A 74 -18.24 4.42 -13.49
C LEU A 74 -17.05 5.24 -12.96
N GLY A 75 -16.31 4.69 -11.99
CA GLY A 75 -15.08 5.30 -11.50
C GLY A 75 -14.02 5.37 -12.60
N LEU A 76 -13.85 4.29 -13.37
CA LEU A 76 -12.90 4.26 -14.49
C LEU A 76 -13.25 5.30 -15.57
N THR A 77 -14.53 5.42 -15.96
CA THR A 77 -14.94 6.44 -16.95
C THR A 77 -14.77 7.86 -16.42
N ALA A 78 -15.08 8.10 -15.14
CA ALA A 78 -14.82 9.38 -14.49
C ALA A 78 -13.31 9.71 -14.45
N MET A 79 -12.45 8.72 -14.16
CA MET A 79 -11.00 8.91 -14.17
C MET A 79 -10.49 9.24 -15.58
N LEU A 80 -10.94 8.52 -16.61
CA LEU A 80 -10.57 8.80 -17.99
C LEU A 80 -11.01 10.22 -18.39
N LEU A 81 -12.23 10.62 -18.04
CA LEU A 81 -12.71 11.98 -18.28
C LEU A 81 -11.87 13.03 -17.54
N SER A 82 -11.47 12.77 -16.30
CA SER A 82 -10.57 13.65 -15.53
C SER A 82 -9.23 13.84 -16.26
N VAL A 83 -8.62 12.75 -16.72
CA VAL A 83 -7.34 12.77 -17.47
C VAL A 83 -7.50 13.49 -18.82
N HIS A 84 -8.64 13.34 -19.48
CA HIS A 84 -8.95 14.08 -20.71
C HIS A 84 -9.09 15.59 -20.46
N LEU A 85 -9.66 15.99 -19.34
CA LEU A 85 -9.78 17.41 -18.96
C LEU A 85 -8.44 18.00 -18.53
N ALA A 86 -7.65 17.28 -17.74
CA ALA A 86 -6.31 17.68 -17.34
C ALA A 86 -5.43 16.44 -17.22
N SER A 87 -4.53 16.27 -18.19
CA SER A 87 -3.58 15.15 -18.20
C SER A 87 -2.52 15.25 -17.10
N TRP A 88 -2.31 16.47 -16.58
CA TRP A 88 -1.44 16.73 -15.45
C TRP A 88 -2.13 17.65 -14.45
N GLN A 89 -2.25 17.20 -13.22
CA GLN A 89 -2.80 17.98 -12.12
C GLN A 89 -1.67 18.77 -11.48
N ASP A 90 -1.55 20.03 -11.88
CA ASP A 90 -0.65 20.99 -11.26
C ASP A 90 -1.39 21.71 -10.13
N PRO A 91 -0.99 21.52 -8.85
CA PRO A 91 -1.65 22.17 -7.72
C PRO A 91 -1.61 23.70 -7.78
N SER A 92 -0.69 24.28 -8.56
CA SER A 92 -0.59 25.73 -8.74
C SER A 92 -1.59 26.30 -9.75
N ARG A 93 -2.24 25.45 -10.56
CA ARG A 93 -3.24 25.86 -11.54
C ARG A 93 -4.65 25.79 -10.95
N ILE A 94 -5.10 26.91 -10.40
CA ILE A 94 -6.45 27.05 -9.83
C ILE A 94 -7.43 27.59 -10.89
N ASP A 95 -7.53 26.89 -12.01
CA ASP A 95 -8.55 27.17 -13.02
C ASP A 95 -9.75 26.22 -12.85
N VAL A 96 -10.90 26.60 -13.41
CA VAL A 96 -12.15 25.82 -13.35
C VAL A 96 -11.93 24.44 -13.96
N GLN A 97 -11.20 24.35 -15.08
CA GLN A 97 -10.89 23.07 -15.73
C GLN A 97 -10.06 22.15 -14.82
N ALA A 98 -8.98 22.68 -14.23
CA ALA A 98 -8.10 21.91 -13.35
C ALA A 98 -8.81 21.48 -12.06
N SER A 99 -9.61 22.36 -11.47
CA SER A 99 -10.39 22.08 -10.27
C SER A 99 -11.48 21.02 -10.53
N SER A 100 -12.15 21.10 -11.69
CA SER A 100 -13.14 20.12 -12.11
C SER A 100 -12.51 18.75 -12.34
N ALA A 101 -11.36 18.70 -13.00
CA ALA A 101 -10.61 17.47 -13.21
C ALA A 101 -10.17 16.84 -11.87
N TYR A 102 -9.70 17.64 -10.92
CA TYR A 102 -9.32 17.17 -9.59
C TYR A 102 -10.49 16.56 -8.82
N VAL A 103 -11.62 17.27 -8.71
CA VAL A 103 -12.84 16.75 -8.04
C VAL A 103 -13.29 15.44 -8.67
N LEU A 104 -13.28 15.38 -10.01
CA LEU A 104 -13.65 14.17 -10.73
C LEU A 104 -12.69 13.00 -10.44
N SER A 105 -11.38 13.25 -10.33
CA SER A 105 -10.41 12.22 -9.95
C SER A 105 -10.60 11.69 -8.54
N VAL A 106 -10.93 12.55 -7.57
CA VAL A 106 -11.19 12.13 -6.18
C VAL A 106 -12.43 11.22 -6.10
N ILE A 107 -13.50 11.57 -6.81
CA ILE A 107 -14.72 10.75 -6.88
C ILE A 107 -14.41 9.41 -7.59
N ALA A 108 -13.69 9.47 -8.71
CA ALA A 108 -13.28 8.31 -9.45
C ALA A 108 -12.45 7.33 -8.60
N ASP A 109 -11.46 7.84 -7.87
CA ASP A 109 -10.60 7.07 -6.98
C ASP A 109 -11.40 6.34 -5.90
N LEU A 110 -12.38 7.01 -5.29
CA LEU A 110 -13.25 6.38 -4.30
C LEU A 110 -14.07 5.24 -4.91
N LEU A 111 -14.71 5.47 -6.06
CA LEU A 111 -15.51 4.46 -6.74
C LEU A 111 -14.67 3.26 -7.20
N MET A 112 -13.49 3.52 -7.77
CA MET A 112 -12.55 2.48 -8.18
C MET A 112 -12.04 1.69 -6.97
N CYS A 113 -11.69 2.36 -5.86
CA CYS A 113 -11.27 1.72 -4.61
C CYS A 113 -12.34 0.76 -4.07
N LEU A 114 -13.60 1.19 -4.02
CA LEU A 114 -14.70 0.32 -3.60
C LEU A 114 -14.93 -0.85 -4.57
N GLY A 115 -14.74 -0.62 -5.87
CA GLY A 115 -14.71 -1.66 -6.89
C GLY A 115 -13.61 -2.70 -6.67
N TYR A 116 -12.38 -2.23 -6.41
CA TYR A 116 -11.25 -3.09 -6.09
C TYR A 116 -11.46 -3.87 -4.80
N LEU A 117 -12.06 -3.28 -3.78
CA LEU A 117 -12.46 -3.98 -2.55
C LEU A 117 -13.41 -5.15 -2.87
N ALA A 118 -14.43 -4.90 -3.69
CA ALA A 118 -15.42 -5.91 -4.06
C ALA A 118 -14.82 -7.07 -4.90
N TRP A 119 -13.85 -6.77 -5.76
CA TRP A 119 -13.06 -7.79 -6.47
C TRP A 119 -12.11 -8.52 -5.53
N GLY A 120 -11.45 -7.81 -4.62
CA GLY A 120 -10.54 -8.36 -3.62
C GLY A 120 -11.22 -9.36 -2.70
N ILE A 121 -12.43 -9.07 -2.21
CA ILE A 121 -13.21 -9.99 -1.37
C ILE A 121 -13.53 -11.30 -2.12
N ARG A 122 -13.85 -11.21 -3.42
CA ARG A 122 -14.09 -12.40 -4.26
C ARG A 122 -12.80 -13.21 -4.46
N ALA A 123 -11.69 -12.52 -4.69
CA ALA A 123 -10.39 -13.13 -4.93
C ALA A 123 -9.73 -13.67 -3.65
N ALA A 124 -10.11 -13.17 -2.47
CA ALA A 124 -9.51 -13.53 -1.19
C ALA A 124 -9.50 -15.05 -0.94
N PHE A 125 -10.55 -15.77 -1.38
CA PHE A 125 -10.61 -17.23 -1.30
C PHE A 125 -9.52 -17.93 -2.13
N ALA A 126 -9.14 -17.37 -3.28
CA ALA A 126 -8.08 -17.90 -4.13
C ALA A 126 -6.67 -17.48 -3.68
N LEU A 127 -6.56 -16.43 -2.85
CA LEU A 127 -5.28 -15.88 -2.36
C LEU A 127 -4.92 -16.33 -0.94
N THR A 128 -5.53 -17.40 -0.43
CA THR A 128 -5.24 -17.94 0.90
C THR A 128 -3.78 -18.35 1.08
N TRP A 129 -3.09 -18.75 0.01
CA TRP A 129 -1.65 -19.02 0.01
C TRP A 129 -0.78 -17.80 0.35
N ALA A 130 -1.28 -16.58 0.10
CA ALA A 130 -0.61 -15.31 0.42
C ALA A 130 -0.98 -14.79 1.82
N ALA A 131 -1.93 -15.42 2.52
CA ALA A 131 -2.33 -14.99 3.87
C ALA A 131 -1.16 -14.91 4.88
N PRO A 132 -0.15 -15.81 4.86
CA PRO A 132 1.06 -15.67 5.66
C PRO A 132 1.82 -14.35 5.43
N ALA A 133 1.92 -13.90 4.17
CA ALA A 133 2.55 -12.63 3.84
C ALA A 133 1.76 -11.43 4.38
N GLY A 134 0.42 -11.51 4.36
CA GLY A 134 -0.45 -10.50 4.96
C GLY A 134 -0.32 -10.41 6.48
N ARG A 135 -0.09 -11.55 7.18
CA ARG A 135 0.19 -11.57 8.63
C ARG A 135 1.54 -10.97 9.01
N MET A 136 2.44 -10.83 8.05
CA MET A 136 3.78 -10.24 8.19
C MET A 136 3.92 -8.94 7.40
N ALA A 137 2.84 -8.19 7.22
CA ALA A 137 2.83 -7.00 6.37
C ALA A 137 3.86 -5.92 6.78
N LEU A 138 4.05 -5.68 8.08
CA LEU A 138 5.03 -4.70 8.57
C LEU A 138 6.46 -5.19 8.35
N SER A 139 6.72 -6.46 8.68
CA SER A 139 8.03 -7.08 8.43
C SER A 139 8.38 -7.12 6.94
N ASN A 140 7.41 -7.48 6.08
CA ASN A 140 7.59 -7.52 4.63
C ASN A 140 7.81 -6.11 4.06
N TYR A 141 7.08 -5.10 4.55
CA TYR A 141 7.29 -3.71 4.15
C TYR A 141 8.70 -3.22 4.50
N LEU A 142 9.19 -3.53 5.71
CA LEU A 142 10.53 -3.16 6.14
C LEU A 142 11.61 -3.91 5.36
N LEU A 143 11.43 -5.22 5.15
CA LEU A 143 12.32 -6.02 4.30
C LEU A 143 12.37 -5.47 2.88
N GLN A 144 11.22 -5.17 2.28
CA GLN A 144 11.13 -4.55 0.96
C GLN A 144 11.89 -3.23 0.92
N SER A 145 11.70 -2.38 1.93
CA SER A 145 12.35 -1.08 2.02
C SER A 145 13.87 -1.22 2.12
N VAL A 146 14.36 -2.15 2.95
CA VAL A 146 15.79 -2.46 3.07
C VAL A 146 16.35 -2.98 1.74
N VAL A 147 15.68 -3.95 1.11
CA VAL A 147 16.12 -4.52 -0.16
C VAL A 147 16.15 -3.45 -1.26
N CYS A 148 15.08 -2.67 -1.42
CA CYS A 148 15.02 -1.61 -2.42
C CYS A 148 16.03 -0.50 -2.16
N THR A 149 16.26 -0.11 -0.91
CA THR A 149 17.26 0.91 -0.59
C THR A 149 18.68 0.42 -0.85
N LEU A 150 19.01 -0.82 -0.45
CA LEU A 150 20.32 -1.42 -0.74
C LEU A 150 20.56 -1.67 -2.23
N ILE A 151 19.52 -1.95 -3.02
CA ILE A 151 19.70 -2.18 -4.46
C ILE A 151 19.77 -0.85 -5.21
N PHE A 152 18.84 0.06 -4.95
CA PHE A 152 18.70 1.26 -5.78
C PHE A 152 19.54 2.43 -5.28
N TYR A 153 19.69 2.67 -3.98
CA TYR A 153 20.35 3.90 -3.53
C TYR A 153 21.86 3.84 -3.75
N GLY A 154 22.48 5.03 -3.89
CA GLY A 154 23.92 5.19 -4.14
C GLY A 154 24.84 4.56 -3.09
N TYR A 155 24.40 4.43 -1.83
CA TYR A 155 25.15 3.74 -0.76
C TYR A 155 25.04 2.20 -0.81
N GLY A 156 24.24 1.66 -1.73
CA GLY A 156 24.08 0.24 -1.96
C GLY A 156 24.71 -0.18 -3.29
N LEU A 157 23.93 -0.81 -4.18
CA LEU A 157 24.37 -1.18 -5.53
C LEU A 157 24.23 -0.04 -6.55
N GLY A 158 23.64 1.11 -6.16
CA GLY A 158 23.58 2.30 -7.01
C GLY A 158 22.78 2.14 -8.31
N LEU A 159 21.79 1.23 -8.34
CA LEU A 159 20.94 0.99 -9.52
C LEU A 159 19.86 2.07 -9.73
N PHE A 160 19.88 3.17 -8.97
CA PHE A 160 18.95 4.29 -9.11
C PHE A 160 18.96 4.82 -10.56
N GLU A 161 17.80 4.90 -11.19
CA GLU A 161 17.61 5.26 -12.61
C GLU A 161 18.34 4.37 -13.65
N ARG A 162 19.03 3.29 -13.23
CA ARG A 162 19.75 2.37 -14.14
C ARG A 162 18.92 1.17 -14.57
N LEU A 163 17.91 0.79 -13.79
CA LEU A 163 17.05 -0.34 -14.11
C LEU A 163 15.97 0.09 -15.12
N PRO A 164 15.95 -0.47 -16.36
CA PRO A 164 14.92 -0.12 -17.34
C PRO A 164 13.52 -0.40 -16.79
N ARG A 165 12.54 0.42 -17.18
CA ARG A 165 11.16 0.33 -16.68
C ARG A 165 10.54 -1.07 -16.89
N VAL A 166 10.93 -1.76 -17.96
CA VAL A 166 10.54 -3.15 -18.28
C VAL A 166 10.94 -4.14 -17.17
N TRP A 167 12.08 -3.92 -16.51
CA TRP A 167 12.59 -4.82 -15.47
C TRP A 167 12.04 -4.54 -14.07
N GLN A 168 11.40 -3.39 -13.86
CA GLN A 168 10.84 -3.01 -12.56
C GLN A 168 9.70 -3.94 -12.13
N LEU A 169 8.83 -4.32 -13.07
CA LEU A 169 7.70 -5.21 -12.80
C LEU A 169 8.17 -6.66 -12.49
N PRO A 170 9.03 -7.30 -13.31
CA PRO A 170 9.62 -8.59 -12.96
C PRO A 170 10.33 -8.58 -11.60
N PHE A 171 11.11 -7.54 -11.31
CA PHE A 171 11.77 -7.39 -10.02
C PHE A 171 10.77 -7.39 -8.85
N ALA A 172 9.70 -6.60 -8.96
CA ALA A 172 8.66 -6.54 -7.94
C ALA A 172 7.95 -7.89 -7.75
N ILE A 173 7.66 -8.62 -8.84
CA ILE A 173 7.04 -9.95 -8.78
C ILE A 173 7.96 -10.95 -8.08
N VAL A 174 9.25 -10.98 -8.45
CA VAL A 174 10.24 -11.88 -7.83
C VAL A 174 10.39 -11.58 -6.34
N LEU A 175 10.50 -10.30 -5.98
CA LEU A 175 10.60 -9.88 -4.59
C LEU A 175 9.35 -10.26 -3.79
N PHE A 176 8.16 -10.10 -4.37
CA PHE A 176 6.91 -10.48 -3.76
C PHE A 176 6.81 -12.01 -3.54
N ILE A 177 7.13 -12.81 -4.55
CA ILE A 177 7.13 -14.29 -4.42
C ILE A 177 8.09 -14.73 -3.32
N PHE A 178 9.30 -14.14 -3.30
CA PHE A 178 10.28 -14.40 -2.24
C PHE A 178 9.74 -14.05 -0.84
N GLN A 179 9.09 -12.88 -0.70
CA GLN A 179 8.48 -12.48 0.58
C GLN A 179 7.36 -13.42 1.00
N VAL A 180 6.53 -13.90 0.07
CA VAL A 180 5.49 -14.88 0.40
C VAL A 180 6.12 -16.19 0.89
N ALA A 181 7.11 -16.72 0.17
CA ALA A 181 7.80 -17.96 0.55
C ALA A 181 8.48 -17.83 1.92
N LEU A 182 9.18 -16.71 2.16
CA LEU A 182 9.82 -16.42 3.43
C LEU A 182 8.79 -16.31 4.57
N SER A 183 7.67 -15.63 4.32
CA SER A 183 6.58 -15.48 5.30
C SER A 183 5.93 -16.82 5.65
N GLN A 184 5.74 -17.69 4.66
CA GLN A 184 5.25 -19.05 4.90
C GLN A 184 6.23 -19.86 5.76
N TRP A 185 7.51 -19.88 5.38
CA TRP A 185 8.56 -20.59 6.11
C TRP A 185 8.72 -20.08 7.55
N TRP A 186 8.60 -18.76 7.75
CA TRP A 186 8.69 -18.14 9.07
C TRP A 186 7.50 -18.50 9.95
N LEU A 187 6.27 -18.37 9.44
CA LEU A 187 5.06 -18.62 10.23
C LEU A 187 4.79 -20.11 10.51
N GLN A 188 5.52 -21.01 9.86
CA GLN A 188 5.57 -22.42 10.28
C GLN A 188 6.29 -22.60 11.62
N ARG A 189 7.21 -21.69 11.98
CA ARG A 189 8.05 -21.76 13.19
C ARG A 189 7.62 -20.77 14.27
N PHE A 190 7.12 -19.60 13.85
CA PHE A 190 6.79 -18.49 14.73
C PHE A 190 5.33 -18.04 14.56
N ARG A 191 4.71 -17.53 15.61
CA ARG A 191 3.29 -17.09 15.58
C ARG A 191 3.10 -15.72 14.92
N PHE A 192 4.14 -14.89 14.92
CA PHE A 192 4.13 -13.52 14.44
C PHE A 192 5.37 -13.23 13.61
N GLY A 193 5.29 -12.23 12.72
CA GLY A 193 6.50 -11.65 12.13
C GLY A 193 7.34 -10.91 13.17
N PRO A 194 8.65 -10.76 12.94
CA PRO A 194 9.57 -10.17 13.90
C PRO A 194 9.18 -8.73 14.28
N CYS A 195 8.86 -7.90 13.28
CA CYS A 195 8.51 -6.50 13.53
C CYS A 195 7.09 -6.37 14.12
N GLU A 196 6.16 -7.22 13.72
CA GLU A 196 4.81 -7.28 14.30
C GLU A 196 4.86 -7.66 15.78
N TRP A 197 5.75 -8.59 16.15
CA TRP A 197 5.95 -8.98 17.54
C TRP A 197 6.57 -7.85 18.36
N LEU A 198 7.60 -7.17 17.84
CA LEU A 198 8.18 -6.00 18.50
C LEU A 198 7.12 -4.92 18.71
N TRP A 199 6.34 -4.60 17.67
CA TRP A 199 5.27 -3.61 17.73
C TRP A 199 4.20 -3.96 18.77
N ARG A 200 3.74 -5.21 18.80
CA ARG A 200 2.77 -5.67 19.81
C ARG A 200 3.36 -5.66 21.22
N SER A 201 4.60 -6.09 21.39
CA SER A 201 5.26 -6.11 22.70
C SER A 201 5.40 -4.69 23.25
N PHE A 202 5.71 -3.72 22.38
CA PHE A 202 5.75 -2.31 22.74
C PHE A 202 4.36 -1.75 23.07
N THR A 203 3.34 -2.05 22.26
CA THR A 203 1.99 -1.50 22.43
C THR A 203 1.29 -2.04 23.68
N TYR A 204 1.43 -3.32 23.97
CA TYR A 204 0.79 -3.98 25.11
C TYR A 204 1.67 -4.06 26.36
N LEU A 205 2.92 -3.58 26.28
CA LEU A 205 3.96 -3.74 27.31
C LEU A 205 4.08 -5.19 27.83
N HIS A 206 3.77 -6.17 26.98
CA HIS A 206 3.74 -7.58 27.35
C HIS A 206 4.37 -8.43 26.24
N TRP A 207 5.30 -9.29 26.63
CA TRP A 207 6.04 -10.16 25.71
C TRP A 207 5.22 -11.39 25.34
N ALA A 208 4.50 -11.32 24.22
CA ALA A 208 3.75 -12.47 23.73
C ALA A 208 4.69 -13.62 23.30
N PRO A 209 4.36 -14.90 23.56
CA PRO A 209 5.20 -16.02 23.18
C PRO A 209 5.32 -16.13 21.65
N LEU A 210 6.56 -16.01 21.16
CA LEU A 210 6.93 -15.99 19.74
C LEU A 210 6.80 -17.35 19.06
N ARG A 211 7.11 -18.43 19.78
CA ARG A 211 7.18 -19.78 19.21
C ARG A 211 5.80 -20.42 19.24
N THR A 212 5.43 -21.07 18.14
CA THR A 212 4.28 -21.98 18.16
C THR A 212 4.69 -23.17 19.01
N VAL A 213 4.13 -23.30 20.22
CA VAL A 213 4.27 -24.52 21.00
C VAL A 213 3.64 -25.62 20.16
N ALA A 214 4.45 -26.56 19.67
CA ALA A 214 3.93 -27.73 18.99
C ALA A 214 3.08 -28.48 20.02
N THR A 215 1.76 -28.39 19.90
CA THR A 215 0.87 -29.27 20.65
C THR A 215 1.14 -30.67 20.12
N THR A 216 1.94 -31.44 20.85
CA THR A 216 2.07 -32.89 20.68
C THR A 216 0.66 -33.46 20.79
N ARG A 217 0.01 -33.72 19.66
CA ARG A 217 -1.19 -34.56 19.62
C ARG A 217 -0.69 -35.98 19.90
N HIS A 218 -0.84 -36.42 21.15
CA HIS A 218 -0.88 -37.84 21.50
C HIS A 218 -2.28 -38.38 21.22
#